data_AF-A0A427B5T9-F1
#
_entry.id   AF-A0A427B5T9-F1
#
_cell.length_a   1.000
_cell.length_b   1.000
_cell.length_c   1.000
_cell.angle_alpha   90.00
_cell.angle_beta   90.00
_cell.angle_gamma   90.00
#
_symmetry.space_group_name_H-M   'P 1'
#
loop_
_entity.id
_entity.type
_entity.pdbx_description
1 polymer ?
#
loop_
_entity_poly.entity_id
_entity_poly.type
_entity_poly.pdbx_seq_one_letter_code
_entity_poly.pdbx_strand_id
1 'polypeptide(L)'
;MKARWRGLKNSTKVWNDSSAAEEFERGLLHPQLARELYMLPSEVFLARAVKEMVLVSSRPLPWYRRFFFYRALISYCFMQSQHFQMALFDRIHDAGRLITFMDYRISQLQQELDALKSGGGPEATKRERDEELLRREASEKDLNEVRSNLGEVQQLLKEARVRARKMDDELLQAVKALESARAELPRQAVVQYKESVGFKEGLKRMGRVTYEYGYRVALARFHAQHPNSEVEEDPFTIHPEDDLVPMEKQQAFDDSDPPEP
;
A
#
# COMPACT_ATOMS: atom_id res chain seq x y z
N MET A 1 35.30 -39.88 -26.10
CA MET A 1 35.64 -41.21 -25.56
C MET A 1 34.99 -41.39 -24.19
N LYS A 2 34.25 -42.47 -23.98
CA LYS A 2 33.44 -42.72 -22.77
C LYS A 2 34.33 -43.35 -21.69
N ALA A 3 34.50 -42.68 -20.54
CA ALA A 3 35.38 -43.13 -19.46
C ALA A 3 34.92 -44.48 -18.88
N ARG A 4 35.81 -45.50 -18.94
CA ARG A 4 35.57 -46.91 -18.60
C ARG A 4 35.73 -47.23 -17.10
N TRP A 5 35.87 -46.22 -16.25
CA TRP A 5 36.27 -46.35 -14.84
C TRP A 5 35.25 -45.82 -13.83
N ARG A 6 33.99 -45.64 -14.25
CA ARG A 6 32.94 -44.99 -13.44
C ARG A 6 32.45 -45.82 -12.24
N GLY A 7 32.98 -47.03 -12.04
CA GLY A 7 32.49 -48.01 -11.05
C GLY A 7 33.44 -48.34 -9.89
N LEU A 8 34.66 -47.81 -9.84
CA LEU A 8 35.57 -48.10 -8.72
C LEU A 8 35.22 -47.22 -7.51
N LYS A 9 34.41 -47.76 -6.58
CA LYS A 9 34.24 -47.21 -5.22
C LYS A 9 35.05 -48.04 -4.21
N ASN A 10 35.58 -47.34 -3.21
CA ASN A 10 36.68 -47.72 -2.31
C ASN A 10 36.44 -48.90 -1.32
N SER A 11 35.53 -49.84 -1.58
CA SER A 11 35.27 -50.92 -0.63
C SER A 11 35.05 -52.29 -1.28
N THR A 12 36.13 -53.07 -1.27
CA THR A 12 36.19 -54.50 -0.91
C THR A 12 35.21 -55.47 -1.58
N LYS A 13 35.63 -56.04 -2.71
CA LYS A 13 35.62 -57.49 -3.05
C LYS A 13 35.95 -57.68 -4.55
N VAL A 14 37.24 -57.55 -4.87
CA VAL A 14 37.78 -57.88 -6.22
C VAL A 14 37.81 -59.40 -6.47
N TRP A 15 37.67 -60.20 -5.42
CA TRP A 15 37.90 -61.65 -5.43
C TRP A 15 36.76 -62.52 -6.00
N ASN A 16 35.66 -61.93 -6.48
CA ASN A 16 34.51 -62.70 -7.00
C ASN A 16 34.46 -62.81 -8.54
N ASP A 17 35.28 -62.04 -9.26
CA ASP A 17 35.37 -62.13 -10.72
C ASP A 17 36.57 -62.99 -11.12
N SER A 18 36.31 -64.18 -11.67
CA SER A 18 37.35 -65.15 -12.08
C SER A 18 38.37 -64.53 -13.04
N SER A 19 37.95 -63.58 -13.88
CA SER A 19 38.82 -62.87 -14.83
C SER A 19 39.74 -61.85 -14.14
N ALA A 20 39.25 -61.12 -13.14
CA ALA A 20 40.04 -60.13 -12.41
C ALA A 20 41.03 -60.80 -11.43
N ALA A 21 40.67 -61.97 -10.88
CA ALA A 21 41.56 -62.78 -10.06
C ALA A 21 42.69 -63.42 -10.90
N GLU A 22 42.40 -63.86 -12.12
CA GLU A 22 43.41 -64.45 -13.02
C GLU A 22 44.40 -63.41 -13.55
N GLU A 23 43.97 -62.16 -13.78
CA GLU A 23 44.89 -61.05 -14.13
C GLU A 23 45.71 -60.54 -12.94
N PHE A 24 45.24 -60.72 -11.70
CA PHE A 24 46.01 -60.46 -10.48
C PHE A 24 47.10 -61.53 -10.26
N GLU A 25 46.77 -62.82 -10.39
CA GLU A 25 47.73 -63.94 -10.33
C GLU A 25 48.78 -63.89 -11.46
N ARG A 26 48.41 -63.36 -12.63
CA ARG A 26 49.35 -63.08 -13.74
C ARG A 26 50.16 -61.79 -13.58
N GLY A 27 50.00 -61.06 -12.46
CA GLY A 27 50.78 -59.86 -12.15
C GLY A 27 50.42 -58.60 -12.96
N LEU A 28 49.30 -58.61 -13.69
CA LEU A 28 48.88 -57.51 -14.57
C LEU A 28 48.13 -56.40 -13.83
N LEU A 29 47.46 -56.71 -12.72
CA LEU A 29 46.80 -55.72 -11.87
C LEU A 29 47.51 -55.62 -10.52
N HIS A 30 48.24 -54.53 -10.33
CA HIS A 30 48.82 -54.16 -9.04
C HIS A 30 48.21 -52.81 -8.60
N PRO A 31 47.01 -52.81 -7.99
CA PRO A 31 46.26 -51.58 -7.70
C PRO A 31 47.01 -50.66 -6.73
N GLN A 32 47.78 -51.22 -5.79
CA GLN A 32 48.70 -50.47 -4.95
C GLN A 32 49.80 -49.79 -5.77
N LEU A 33 50.39 -50.45 -6.76
CA LEU A 33 51.48 -49.91 -7.58
C LEU A 33 50.99 -48.80 -8.53
N ALA A 34 49.81 -48.97 -9.13
CA ALA A 34 49.19 -47.95 -9.99
C ALA A 34 48.81 -46.69 -9.21
N ARG A 35 48.35 -46.86 -7.95
CA ARG A 35 48.06 -45.73 -7.04
C ARG A 35 49.33 -45.05 -6.54
N GLU A 36 50.38 -45.80 -6.20
CA GLU A 36 51.68 -45.23 -5.82
C GLU A 36 52.35 -44.47 -6.98
N LEU A 37 52.21 -44.93 -8.24
CA LEU A 37 52.73 -44.25 -9.43
C LEU A 37 52.01 -42.93 -9.78
N TYR A 38 50.75 -42.75 -9.36
CA TYR A 38 49.95 -41.56 -9.69
C TYR A 38 49.87 -40.52 -8.55
N MET A 39 50.21 -40.89 -7.30
CA MET A 39 50.03 -40.04 -6.12
C MET A 39 51.34 -39.63 -5.40
N LEU A 40 52.45 -40.36 -5.56
CA LEU A 40 53.71 -40.04 -4.86
C LEU A 40 54.69 -39.28 -5.78
N PRO A 41 55.42 -38.26 -5.26
CA PRO A 41 56.50 -37.61 -6.00
C PRO A 41 57.55 -38.65 -6.42
N SER A 42 58.07 -38.53 -7.64
CA SER A 42 58.98 -39.50 -8.27
C SER A 42 60.20 -39.87 -7.41
N GLU A 43 60.64 -38.98 -6.53
CA GLU A 43 61.74 -39.20 -5.57
C GLU A 43 61.46 -40.33 -4.56
N VAL A 44 60.23 -40.44 -4.04
CA VAL A 44 59.88 -41.43 -3.01
C VAL A 44 59.79 -42.84 -3.58
N PHE A 45 59.30 -42.96 -4.82
CA PHE A 45 59.25 -44.23 -5.54
C PHE A 45 60.65 -44.75 -5.90
N LEU A 46 61.52 -43.86 -6.40
CA LEU A 46 62.92 -44.18 -6.71
C LEU A 46 63.70 -44.59 -5.46
N ALA A 47 63.51 -43.89 -4.33
CA ALA A 47 64.16 -44.23 -3.07
C ALA A 47 63.77 -45.63 -2.55
N ARG A 48 62.50 -46.03 -2.70
CA ARG A 48 62.01 -47.36 -2.29
C ARG A 48 62.55 -48.47 -3.19
N ALA A 49 62.58 -48.25 -4.50
CA ALA A 49 63.12 -49.20 -5.47
C ALA A 49 64.64 -49.41 -5.33
N VAL A 50 65.40 -48.33 -5.09
CA VAL A 50 66.85 -48.38 -4.83
C VAL A 50 67.14 -49.18 -3.55
N LYS A 51 66.31 -49.02 -2.52
CA LYS A 51 66.45 -49.76 -1.26
C LYS A 51 66.23 -51.27 -1.42
N GLU A 52 65.24 -51.69 -2.20
CA GLU A 52 64.99 -53.11 -2.50
C GLU A 52 66.09 -53.71 -3.40
N MET A 53 66.61 -52.95 -4.36
CA MET A 53 67.72 -53.38 -5.23
C MET A 53 69.03 -53.60 -4.46
N VAL A 54 69.34 -52.73 -3.49
CA VAL A 54 70.50 -52.88 -2.59
C VAL A 54 70.39 -54.17 -1.77
N LEU A 55 69.20 -54.49 -1.28
CA LEU A 55 68.94 -55.68 -0.47
C LEU A 55 69.16 -56.99 -1.26
N VAL A 56 68.74 -57.03 -2.53
CA VAL A 56 68.92 -58.20 -3.41
C VAL A 56 70.39 -58.39 -3.84
N SER A 57 71.14 -57.30 -4.02
CA SER A 57 72.54 -57.35 -4.46
C SER A 57 73.54 -57.83 -3.38
N SER A 58 73.09 -57.98 -2.13
CA SER A 58 73.90 -58.34 -0.95
C SER A 58 74.05 -59.85 -0.69
N ARG A 59 73.43 -60.74 -1.50
CA ARG A 59 73.59 -62.21 -1.39
C ARG A 59 74.71 -62.74 -2.32
N PRO A 60 75.59 -63.66 -1.87
CA PRO A 60 76.76 -64.06 -2.65
C PRO A 60 76.36 -65.04 -3.75
N LEU A 61 76.24 -64.56 -4.99
CA LEU A 61 76.03 -65.38 -6.19
C LEU A 61 77.28 -65.39 -7.09
N PRO A 62 77.58 -66.51 -7.79
CA PRO A 62 78.75 -66.64 -8.67
C PRO A 62 78.76 -65.58 -9.80
N TRP A 63 79.96 -65.11 -10.17
CA TRP A 63 80.17 -63.92 -11.01
C TRP A 63 79.40 -63.93 -12.36
N TYR A 64 79.23 -65.10 -12.98
CA TYR A 64 78.49 -65.23 -14.25
C TYR A 64 76.96 -65.02 -14.13
N ARG A 65 76.33 -65.31 -12.99
CA ARG A 65 74.89 -65.07 -12.79
C ARG A 65 74.58 -63.59 -12.52
N ARG A 66 75.53 -62.86 -11.95
CA ARG A 66 75.43 -61.41 -11.68
C ARG A 66 75.26 -60.60 -12.97
N PHE A 67 75.92 -61.04 -14.04
CA PHE A 67 75.87 -60.39 -15.35
C PHE A 67 74.49 -60.48 -16.01
N PHE A 68 73.85 -61.65 -15.98
CA PHE A 68 72.51 -61.84 -16.55
C PHE A 68 71.42 -61.07 -15.79
N PHE A 69 71.50 -61.03 -14.46
CA PHE A 69 70.58 -60.22 -13.64
C PHE A 69 70.76 -58.72 -13.90
N TYR A 70 72.00 -58.22 -13.98
CA TYR A 70 72.26 -56.82 -14.34
C TYR A 70 71.71 -56.48 -15.72
N ARG A 71 71.89 -57.36 -16.72
CA ARG A 71 71.42 -57.10 -18.08
C ARG A 71 69.89 -57.11 -18.21
N ALA A 72 69.21 -58.03 -17.50
CA ALA A 72 67.75 -58.07 -17.44
C ALA A 72 67.17 -56.83 -16.74
N LEU A 73 67.80 -56.39 -15.64
CA LEU A 73 67.42 -55.19 -14.91
C LEU A 73 67.62 -53.92 -15.75
N ILE A 74 68.73 -53.81 -16.50
CA ILE A 74 68.99 -52.71 -17.43
C ILE A 74 67.93 -52.67 -18.53
N SER A 75 67.55 -53.83 -19.09
CA SER A 75 66.50 -53.91 -20.13
C SER A 75 65.11 -53.57 -19.59
N TYR A 76 64.78 -54.01 -18.36
CA TYR A 76 63.53 -53.67 -17.67
C TYR A 76 63.45 -52.17 -17.34
N CYS A 77 64.53 -51.58 -16.82
CA CYS A 77 64.65 -50.13 -16.61
C CYS A 77 64.55 -49.33 -17.92
N PHE A 78 65.08 -49.84 -19.03
CA PHE A 78 65.00 -49.18 -20.34
C PHE A 78 63.60 -49.23 -20.95
N MET A 79 62.91 -50.38 -20.86
CA MET A 79 61.51 -50.51 -21.28
C MET A 79 60.56 -49.65 -20.43
N GLN A 80 60.70 -49.69 -19.10
CA GLN A 80 59.83 -48.94 -18.19
C GLN A 80 60.06 -47.42 -18.30
N SER A 81 61.30 -46.98 -18.58
CA SER A 81 61.57 -45.57 -18.85
C SER A 81 60.89 -45.10 -20.14
N GLN A 82 60.81 -45.92 -21.19
CA GLN A 82 60.11 -45.54 -22.43
C GLN A 82 58.60 -45.36 -22.25
N HIS A 83 57.92 -46.26 -21.53
CA HIS A 83 56.49 -46.10 -21.23
C HIS A 83 56.21 -44.87 -20.36
N PHE A 84 57.10 -44.57 -19.40
CA PHE A 84 57.01 -43.38 -18.58
C PHE A 84 57.24 -42.10 -19.40
N GLN A 85 58.21 -42.09 -20.31
CA GLN A 85 58.49 -40.97 -21.21
C GLN A 85 57.31 -40.69 -22.15
N MET A 86 56.68 -41.72 -22.73
CA MET A 86 55.48 -41.52 -23.57
C MET A 86 54.28 -41.00 -22.77
N ALA A 87 54.02 -41.54 -21.57
CA ALA A 87 52.93 -41.05 -20.73
C ALA A 87 53.14 -39.60 -20.26
N LEU A 88 54.38 -39.20 -19.99
CA LEU A 88 54.72 -37.81 -19.72
C LEU A 88 54.52 -36.92 -20.95
N PHE A 89 54.97 -37.36 -22.12
CA PHE A 89 54.80 -36.62 -23.37
C PHE A 89 53.32 -36.42 -23.71
N ASP A 90 52.49 -37.45 -23.55
CA ASP A 90 51.03 -37.36 -23.77
C ASP A 90 50.37 -36.39 -22.80
N ARG A 91 50.77 -36.37 -21.51
CA ARG A 91 50.27 -35.39 -20.53
C ARG A 91 50.68 -33.96 -20.86
N ILE A 92 51.92 -33.75 -21.28
CA ILE A 92 52.41 -32.43 -21.71
C ILE A 92 51.63 -31.98 -22.95
N HIS A 93 51.41 -32.89 -23.90
CA HIS A 93 50.62 -32.60 -25.10
C HIS A 93 49.15 -32.32 -24.77
N ASP A 94 48.53 -33.05 -23.85
CA ASP A 94 47.14 -32.82 -23.42
C ASP A 94 46.99 -31.48 -22.67
N ALA A 95 47.94 -31.16 -21.79
CA ALA A 95 48.02 -29.85 -21.16
C ALA A 95 48.20 -28.73 -22.20
N GLY A 96 49.03 -28.93 -23.22
CA GLY A 96 49.19 -27.99 -24.33
C GLY A 96 47.90 -27.77 -25.14
N ARG A 97 47.12 -28.84 -25.38
CA ARG A 97 45.78 -28.74 -26.01
C ARG A 97 44.79 -27.97 -25.14
N LEU A 98 44.82 -28.19 -23.83
CA LEU A 98 43.95 -27.46 -22.91
C LEU A 98 44.31 -25.97 -22.84
N ILE A 99 45.60 -25.65 -22.78
CA ILE A 99 46.08 -24.25 -22.75
C ILE A 99 45.63 -23.52 -24.02
N THR A 100 45.83 -24.10 -25.19
CA THR A 100 45.40 -23.49 -26.47
C THR A 100 43.89 -23.29 -26.56
N PHE A 101 43.09 -24.23 -26.04
CA PHE A 101 41.64 -24.08 -25.95
C PHE A 101 41.23 -22.95 -24.99
N MET A 102 41.89 -22.84 -23.84
CA MET A 102 41.63 -21.78 -22.87
C MET A 102 42.06 -20.41 -23.41
N ASP A 103 43.18 -20.32 -24.11
CA ASP A 103 43.63 -19.10 -24.79
C ASP A 103 42.59 -18.63 -25.81
N TYR A 104 42.06 -19.54 -26.62
CA TYR A 104 40.96 -19.20 -27.55
C TYR A 104 39.73 -18.65 -26.82
N ARG A 105 39.32 -19.28 -25.69
CA ARG A 105 38.19 -18.79 -24.89
C ARG A 105 38.46 -17.44 -24.25
N ILE A 106 39.68 -17.18 -23.81
CA ILE A 106 40.09 -15.89 -23.25
C ILE A 106 40.05 -14.82 -24.34
N SER A 107 40.59 -15.11 -25.53
CA SER A 107 40.52 -14.19 -26.67
C SER A 107 39.08 -13.91 -27.10
N GLN A 108 38.20 -14.92 -27.10
CA GLN A 108 36.78 -14.75 -27.40
C GLN A 108 36.08 -13.83 -26.37
N LEU A 109 36.29 -14.07 -25.07
CA LEU A 109 35.70 -13.24 -24.00
C LEU A 109 36.24 -11.81 -24.04
N GLN A 110 37.53 -11.63 -24.35
CA GLN A 110 38.13 -10.30 -24.54
C GLN A 110 37.47 -9.58 -25.72
N GLN A 111 37.26 -10.27 -26.85
CA GLN A 111 36.57 -9.70 -28.01
C GLN A 111 35.11 -9.35 -27.70
N GLU A 112 34.38 -10.18 -26.95
CA GLU A 112 33.00 -9.88 -26.51
C GLU A 112 32.96 -8.66 -25.58
N LEU A 113 33.91 -8.54 -24.64
CA LEU A 113 34.02 -7.36 -23.78
C LEU A 113 34.36 -6.10 -24.57
N ASP A 114 35.28 -6.17 -25.53
CA ASP A 114 35.64 -5.05 -26.39
C ASP A 114 34.50 -4.67 -27.34
N ALA A 115 33.72 -5.63 -27.83
CA ALA A 115 32.49 -5.39 -28.59
C ALA A 115 31.41 -4.68 -27.74
N LEU A 116 31.20 -5.13 -26.49
CA LEU A 116 30.28 -4.48 -25.56
C LEU A 116 30.74 -3.07 -25.16
N LYS A 117 32.06 -2.86 -25.07
CA LYS A 117 32.67 -1.57 -24.74
C LYS A 117 32.67 -0.61 -25.92
N SER A 118 32.89 -1.08 -27.15
CA SER A 118 32.85 -0.28 -28.39
C SER A 118 31.43 -0.03 -28.89
N GLY A 119 30.46 -0.90 -28.57
CA GLY A 119 29.05 -0.76 -28.90
C GLY A 119 28.28 0.30 -28.10
N GLY A 120 28.96 1.15 -27.33
CA GLY A 120 28.33 2.25 -26.58
C GLY A 120 27.59 1.81 -25.31
N GLY A 121 27.75 0.57 -24.86
CA GLY A 121 27.07 0.00 -23.69
C GLY A 121 27.15 0.84 -22.40
N PRO A 122 28.33 1.38 -21.99
CA PRO A 122 28.42 2.20 -20.78
C PRO A 122 28.02 3.67 -20.98
N GLU A 123 28.09 4.22 -22.20
CA GLU A 123 27.72 5.61 -22.48
C GLU A 123 26.20 5.75 -22.68
N ALA A 124 25.59 4.81 -23.42
CA ALA A 124 24.16 4.78 -23.68
C ALA A 124 23.37 4.47 -22.39
N THR A 125 23.85 3.54 -21.55
CA THR A 125 23.21 3.25 -20.24
C THR A 125 23.43 4.35 -19.20
N LYS A 126 24.53 5.12 -19.29
CA LYS A 126 24.69 6.34 -18.46
C LYS A 126 23.70 7.40 -18.89
N ARG A 127 23.60 7.67 -20.19
CA ARG A 127 22.66 8.64 -20.73
C ARG A 127 21.21 8.28 -20.43
N GLU A 128 20.82 7.02 -20.59
CA GLU A 128 19.48 6.54 -20.23
C GLU A 128 19.18 6.72 -18.74
N ARG A 129 20.14 6.41 -17.86
CA ARG A 129 19.99 6.64 -16.41
C ARG A 129 19.93 8.12 -16.04
N ASP A 130 20.69 8.98 -16.72
CA ASP A 130 20.66 10.43 -16.48
C ASP A 130 19.32 11.03 -16.95
N GLU A 131 18.78 10.57 -18.08
CA GLU A 131 17.44 10.96 -18.57
C GLU A 131 16.32 10.47 -17.63
N GLU A 132 16.42 9.24 -17.11
CA GLU A 132 15.50 8.73 -16.07
C GLU A 132 15.61 9.50 -14.76
N LEU A 133 16.82 9.90 -14.36
CA LEU A 133 17.05 10.69 -13.15
C LEU A 133 16.42 12.08 -13.29
N LEU A 134 16.63 12.75 -14.43
CA LEU A 134 15.98 14.03 -14.72
C LEU A 134 14.45 13.91 -14.71
N ARG A 135 13.91 12.84 -15.31
CA ARG A 135 12.47 12.57 -15.31
C ARG A 135 11.94 12.34 -13.90
N ARG A 136 12.69 11.61 -13.07
CA ARG A 136 12.35 11.38 -11.66
C ARG A 136 12.40 12.68 -10.85
N GLU A 137 13.43 13.49 -11.04
CA GLU A 137 13.57 14.78 -10.37
C GLU A 137 12.42 15.74 -10.75
N ALA A 138 12.03 15.77 -12.03
CA ALA A 138 10.85 16.53 -12.47
C ALA A 138 9.57 16.04 -11.77
N SER A 139 9.33 14.73 -11.74
CA SER A 139 8.16 14.17 -11.05
C SER A 139 8.16 14.42 -9.54
N GLU A 140 9.34 14.48 -8.91
CA GLU A 140 9.47 14.78 -7.48
C GLU A 140 9.15 16.25 -7.19
N LYS A 141 9.54 17.18 -8.08
CA LYS A 141 9.12 18.59 -8.01
C LYS A 141 7.61 18.71 -8.12
N ASP A 142 7.00 18.03 -9.09
CA ASP A 142 5.54 18.02 -9.27
C ASP A 142 4.82 17.45 -8.03
N LEU A 143 5.33 16.36 -7.45
CA LEU A 143 4.79 15.77 -6.22
C LEU A 143 4.89 16.72 -5.02
N ASN A 144 5.97 17.47 -4.92
CA ASN A 144 6.15 18.46 -3.86
C ASN A 144 5.20 19.66 -4.04
N GLU A 145 4.97 20.11 -5.26
CA GLU A 145 3.98 21.14 -5.57
C GLU A 145 2.56 20.69 -5.22
N VAL A 146 2.15 19.50 -5.67
CA VAL A 146 0.84 18.92 -5.34
C VAL A 146 0.67 18.75 -3.82
N ARG A 147 1.73 18.35 -3.11
CA ARG A 147 1.72 18.24 -1.65
C ARG A 147 1.53 19.60 -0.97
N SER A 148 2.18 20.66 -1.49
CA SER A 148 2.00 22.03 -1.00
C SER A 148 0.56 22.49 -1.20
N ASN A 149 0.03 22.34 -2.42
CA ASN A 149 -1.35 22.70 -2.77
C ASN A 149 -2.38 21.95 -1.91
N LEU A 150 -2.15 20.67 -1.65
CA LEU A 150 -2.99 19.89 -0.74
C LEU A 150 -2.98 20.48 0.68
N GLY A 151 -1.82 20.90 1.17
CA GLY A 151 -1.67 21.59 2.45
C GLY A 151 -2.50 22.88 2.51
N GLU A 152 -2.43 23.70 1.46
CA GLU A 152 -3.21 24.94 1.33
C GLU A 152 -4.71 24.68 1.32
N VAL A 153 -5.18 23.74 0.49
CA VAL A 153 -6.61 23.37 0.42
C VAL A 153 -7.10 22.82 1.76
N GLN A 154 -6.30 22.01 2.45
CA GLN A 154 -6.65 21.51 3.79
C GLN A 154 -6.77 22.64 4.82
N GLN A 155 -5.91 23.65 4.75
CA GLN A 155 -6.01 24.84 5.59
C GLN A 155 -7.27 25.63 5.28
N LEU A 156 -7.53 25.93 4.00
CA LEU A 156 -8.75 26.62 3.56
C LEU A 156 -10.02 25.90 4.00
N LEU A 157 -10.04 24.57 3.95
CA LEU A 157 -11.16 23.76 4.42
C LEU A 157 -11.37 23.90 5.94
N LYS A 158 -10.29 23.93 6.73
CA LYS A 158 -10.39 24.17 8.19
C LYS A 158 -10.97 25.55 8.46
N GLU A 159 -10.49 26.57 7.77
CA GLU A 159 -10.99 27.94 7.92
C GLU A 159 -12.46 28.07 7.48
N ALA A 160 -12.83 27.46 6.34
CA ALA A 160 -14.20 27.45 5.87
C ALA A 160 -15.15 26.76 6.85
N ARG A 161 -14.72 25.67 7.49
CA ARG A 161 -15.50 24.99 8.55
C ARG A 161 -15.71 25.88 9.77
N VAL A 162 -14.69 26.63 10.18
CA VAL A 162 -14.83 27.58 11.30
C VAL A 162 -15.79 28.70 10.94
N ARG A 163 -15.68 29.25 9.71
CA ARG A 163 -16.62 30.27 9.21
C ARG A 163 -18.06 29.75 9.15
N ALA A 164 -18.27 28.53 8.67
CA ALA A 164 -19.59 27.91 8.62
C ALA A 164 -20.23 27.80 10.01
N ARG A 165 -19.48 27.28 10.99
CA ARG A 165 -19.97 27.20 12.39
C ARG A 165 -20.34 28.57 12.94
N LYS A 166 -19.55 29.59 12.65
CA LYS A 166 -19.85 30.97 13.08
C LYS A 166 -21.17 31.47 12.49
N MET A 167 -21.40 31.25 11.20
CA MET A 167 -22.66 31.63 10.55
C MET A 167 -23.84 30.84 11.11
N ASP A 168 -23.66 29.55 11.44
CA ASP A 168 -24.69 28.74 12.09
C ASP A 168 -25.06 29.30 13.48
N ASP A 169 -24.06 29.74 14.26
CA ASP A 169 -24.28 30.38 15.56
C ASP A 169 -25.02 31.72 15.43
N GLU A 170 -24.63 32.55 14.44
CA GLU A 170 -25.31 33.81 14.11
C GLU A 170 -26.76 33.56 13.65
N LEU A 171 -27.00 32.53 12.83
CA LEU A 171 -28.33 32.12 12.40
C LEU A 171 -29.17 31.65 13.60
N LEU A 172 -28.60 30.84 14.50
CA LEU A 172 -29.29 30.39 15.69
C LEU A 172 -29.68 31.56 16.60
N GLN A 173 -28.81 32.57 16.73
CA GLN A 173 -29.13 33.79 17.46
C GLN A 173 -30.27 34.57 16.79
N ALA A 174 -30.24 34.73 15.47
CA ALA A 174 -31.29 35.41 14.71
C ALA A 174 -32.64 34.70 14.81
N VAL A 175 -32.66 33.36 14.73
CA VAL A 175 -33.87 32.54 14.88
C VAL A 175 -34.47 32.72 16.27
N LYS A 176 -33.65 32.70 17.34
CA LYS A 176 -34.14 32.97 18.71
C LYS A 176 -34.75 34.36 18.86
N ALA A 177 -34.14 35.38 18.25
CA ALA A 177 -34.66 36.74 18.26
C ALA A 177 -35.97 36.86 17.47
N LEU A 178 -36.11 36.14 16.36
CA LEU A 178 -37.35 36.09 15.59
C LEU A 178 -38.46 35.37 16.36
N GLU A 179 -38.15 34.24 17.01
CA GLU A 179 -39.10 33.50 17.83
C GLU A 179 -39.60 34.34 19.01
N SER A 180 -38.70 35.08 19.67
CA SER A 180 -39.10 35.99 20.74
C SER A 180 -39.97 37.14 20.21
N ALA A 181 -39.60 37.77 19.10
CA ALA A 181 -40.42 38.80 18.47
C ALA A 181 -41.81 38.28 18.06
N ARG A 182 -41.88 37.06 17.52
CA ARG A 182 -43.15 36.40 17.16
C ARG A 182 -44.04 36.13 18.38
N ALA A 183 -43.45 35.92 19.56
CA ALA A 183 -44.21 35.75 20.80
C ALA A 183 -44.69 37.09 21.39
N GLU A 184 -43.91 38.16 21.24
CA GLU A 184 -44.19 39.49 21.80
C GLU A 184 -45.14 40.33 20.94
N LEU A 185 -44.98 40.33 19.62
CA LEU A 185 -45.79 41.16 18.72
C LEU A 185 -47.31 40.90 18.87
N PRO A 186 -47.80 39.65 18.93
CA PRO A 186 -49.22 39.40 19.16
C PRO A 186 -49.69 39.86 20.55
N ARG A 187 -48.84 39.75 21.58
CA ARG A 187 -49.18 40.21 22.93
C ARG A 187 -49.36 41.73 22.93
N GLN A 188 -48.44 42.46 22.31
CA GLN A 188 -48.51 43.90 22.16
C GLN A 188 -49.73 44.33 21.34
N ALA A 189 -49.97 43.68 20.19
CA ALA A 189 -51.12 43.97 19.34
C ALA A 189 -52.45 43.75 20.06
N VAL A 190 -52.58 42.68 20.87
CA VAL A 190 -53.78 42.44 21.68
C VAL A 190 -53.97 43.50 22.76
N VAL A 191 -52.89 43.95 23.40
CA VAL A 191 -52.96 45.04 24.39
C VAL A 191 -53.42 46.33 23.72
N GLN A 192 -52.79 46.72 22.60
CA GLN A 192 -53.17 47.90 21.83
C GLN A 192 -54.63 47.83 21.34
N TYR A 193 -55.05 46.67 20.82
CA TYR A 193 -56.43 46.46 20.38
C TYR A 193 -57.43 46.65 21.52
N LYS A 194 -57.15 46.11 22.71
CA LYS A 194 -58.01 46.30 23.89
C LYS A 194 -58.06 47.76 24.35
N GLU A 195 -57.01 48.54 24.10
CA GLU A 195 -56.96 49.96 24.44
C GLU A 195 -57.65 50.86 23.41
N SER A 196 -57.85 50.36 22.18
CA SER A 196 -58.51 51.09 21.10
C SER A 196 -59.93 51.57 21.45
N VAL A 197 -60.31 52.70 20.88
CA VAL A 197 -61.64 53.30 21.07
C VAL A 197 -62.73 52.38 20.53
N GLY A 198 -62.51 51.80 19.34
CA GLY A 198 -63.46 50.88 18.71
C GLY A 198 -63.77 49.66 19.57
N PHE A 199 -62.77 49.06 20.24
CA PHE A 199 -62.99 47.95 21.15
C PHE A 199 -63.83 48.35 22.38
N LYS A 200 -63.49 49.49 23.01
CA LYS A 200 -64.22 50.01 24.17
C LYS A 200 -65.68 50.36 23.82
N GLU A 201 -65.90 50.98 22.67
CA GLU A 201 -67.24 51.25 22.13
C GLU A 201 -68.01 49.97 21.83
N GLY A 202 -67.35 49.00 21.20
CA GLY A 202 -67.90 47.68 20.92
C GLY A 202 -68.38 46.98 22.20
N LEU A 203 -67.58 47.03 23.28
CA LEU A 203 -67.99 46.52 24.60
C LEU A 203 -69.23 47.23 25.15
N LYS A 204 -69.32 48.56 25.03
CA LYS A 204 -70.53 49.30 25.46
C LYS A 204 -71.76 48.88 24.66
N ARG A 205 -71.63 48.71 23.34
CA ARG A 205 -72.72 48.24 22.46
C ARG A 205 -73.14 46.82 22.82
N MET A 206 -72.19 45.90 23.00
CA MET A 206 -72.46 44.52 23.42
C MET A 206 -73.19 44.47 24.78
N GLY A 207 -72.77 45.28 25.75
CA GLY A 207 -73.42 45.37 27.06
C GLY A 207 -74.86 45.85 26.97
N ARG A 208 -75.17 46.80 26.07
CA ARG A 208 -76.55 47.25 25.81
C ARG A 208 -77.41 46.13 25.24
N VAL A 209 -76.90 45.42 24.21
CA VAL A 209 -77.65 44.32 23.56
C VAL A 209 -77.94 43.18 24.54
N THR A 210 -76.98 42.81 25.39
CA THR A 210 -77.20 41.75 26.39
C THR A 210 -78.17 42.18 27.49
N TYR A 211 -78.10 43.45 27.92
CA TYR A 211 -79.04 44.00 28.88
C TYR A 211 -80.46 44.08 28.31
N GLU A 212 -80.61 44.56 27.07
CA GLU A 212 -81.89 44.61 26.35
C GLU A 212 -82.50 43.21 26.19
N TYR A 213 -81.70 42.23 25.76
CA TYR A 213 -82.17 40.84 25.66
C TYR A 213 -82.62 40.30 27.02
N GLY A 214 -81.82 40.51 28.07
CA GLY A 214 -82.17 40.11 29.43
C GLY A 214 -83.46 40.78 29.94
N TYR A 215 -83.62 42.07 29.65
CA TYR A 215 -84.81 42.85 29.98
C TYR A 215 -86.06 42.29 29.28
N ARG A 216 -86.00 42.05 27.97
CA ARG A 216 -87.12 41.45 27.20
C ARG A 216 -87.53 40.09 27.77
N VAL A 217 -86.56 39.25 28.13
CA VAL A 217 -86.84 37.94 28.76
C VAL A 217 -87.48 38.10 30.14
N ALA A 218 -86.97 39.02 30.97
CA ALA A 218 -87.52 39.30 32.29
C ALA A 218 -88.95 39.86 32.20
N LEU A 219 -89.19 40.78 31.26
CA LEU A 219 -90.48 41.38 30.98
C LEU A 219 -91.51 40.32 30.54
N ALA A 220 -91.12 39.42 29.62
CA ALA A 220 -91.98 38.32 29.20
C ALA A 220 -92.35 37.38 30.37
N ARG A 221 -91.41 37.10 31.28
CA ARG A 221 -91.67 36.31 32.49
C ARG A 221 -92.60 37.04 33.45
N PHE A 222 -92.41 38.34 33.64
CA PHE A 222 -93.26 39.17 34.47
C PHE A 222 -94.72 39.16 33.98
N HIS A 223 -94.95 39.39 32.69
CA HIS A 223 -96.29 39.35 32.11
C HIS A 223 -96.93 37.96 32.20
N ALA A 224 -96.15 36.88 32.08
CA ALA A 224 -96.66 35.52 32.27
C ALA A 224 -97.15 35.28 33.72
N GLN A 225 -96.57 35.96 34.72
CA GLN A 225 -96.92 35.81 36.12
C GLN A 225 -97.97 36.82 36.60
N HIS A 226 -98.03 38.00 35.98
CA HIS A 226 -98.93 39.10 36.32
C HIS A 226 -99.61 39.69 35.06
N PRO A 227 -100.66 39.03 34.54
CA PRO A 227 -101.23 39.36 33.21
C PRO A 227 -101.88 40.74 33.09
N ASN A 228 -102.31 41.32 34.20
CA ASN A 228 -103.08 42.59 34.23
C ASN A 228 -102.25 43.78 34.72
N SER A 229 -100.94 43.60 34.92
CA SER A 229 -100.05 44.67 35.38
C SER A 229 -99.40 45.36 34.17
N GLU A 230 -99.65 46.65 34.02
CA GLU A 230 -98.99 47.50 33.02
C GLU A 230 -97.60 47.92 33.51
N VAL A 231 -96.62 47.89 32.60
CA VAL A 231 -95.28 48.45 32.81
C VAL A 231 -95.25 49.81 32.12
N GLU A 232 -94.76 50.81 32.86
CA GLU A 232 -94.94 52.24 32.57
C GLU A 232 -94.30 52.71 31.26
N GLU A 233 -93.23 52.06 30.77
CA GLU A 233 -92.67 52.22 29.42
C GLU A 233 -91.48 51.25 29.23
N ASP A 234 -91.25 50.73 28.01
CA ASP A 234 -90.04 49.96 27.68
C ASP A 234 -88.89 50.92 27.29
N PRO A 235 -87.79 50.98 28.06
CA PRO A 235 -86.66 51.87 27.78
C PRO A 235 -85.94 51.60 26.44
N PHE A 236 -86.26 50.51 25.74
CA PHE A 236 -85.66 50.12 24.46
C PHE A 236 -86.62 50.27 23.26
N THR A 237 -87.81 50.82 23.48
CA THR A 237 -88.73 51.13 22.37
C THR A 237 -88.19 52.34 21.59
N ILE A 238 -87.92 52.16 20.29
CA ILE A 238 -87.49 53.27 19.42
C ILE A 238 -88.72 54.12 19.12
N HIS A 239 -88.68 55.39 19.50
CA HIS A 239 -89.76 56.34 19.24
C HIS A 239 -89.58 56.98 17.85
N PRO A 240 -90.66 57.27 17.11
CA PRO A 240 -90.57 57.88 15.77
C PRO A 240 -89.94 59.28 15.78
N GLU A 241 -89.87 59.95 16.94
CA GLU A 241 -89.14 61.20 17.14
C GLU A 241 -87.60 61.00 17.07
N ASP A 242 -87.09 59.80 17.41
CA ASP A 242 -85.66 59.48 17.38
C ASP A 242 -85.14 59.28 15.93
N ASP A 243 -86.02 58.92 15.00
CA ASP A 243 -85.71 58.77 13.56
C ASP A 243 -85.38 60.10 12.87
N LEU A 244 -85.70 61.24 13.49
CA LEU A 244 -85.37 62.58 12.99
C LEU A 244 -83.94 63.02 13.36
N VAL A 245 -83.24 62.26 14.21
CA VAL A 245 -81.85 62.52 14.56
C VAL A 245 -80.95 61.95 13.44
N PRO A 246 -80.15 62.79 12.74
CA PRO A 246 -79.33 62.31 11.63
C PRO A 246 -78.26 61.34 12.14
N MET A 247 -78.45 60.05 11.84
CA MET A 247 -77.50 58.98 12.15
C MET A 247 -76.42 58.91 11.06
N GLU A 248 -75.15 59.05 11.45
CA GLU A 248 -74.00 59.00 10.55
C GLU A 248 -73.87 57.59 9.94
N LYS A 249 -74.19 57.46 8.65
CA LYS A 249 -74.37 56.15 7.98
C LYS A 249 -73.06 55.41 7.69
N GLN A 250 -71.93 56.09 7.79
CA GLN A 250 -70.61 55.55 7.44
C GLN A 250 -69.53 56.18 8.34
N GLN A 251 -69.15 55.46 9.39
CA GLN A 251 -67.88 55.69 10.06
C GLN A 251 -66.84 54.84 9.32
N ALA A 252 -65.86 55.47 8.69
CA ALA A 252 -64.75 54.74 8.09
C ALA A 252 -64.04 53.94 9.18
N PHE A 253 -63.75 52.66 8.93
CA PHE A 253 -62.89 51.82 9.77
C PHE A 253 -61.41 52.23 9.61
N ASP A 254 -61.13 53.53 9.64
CA ASP A 254 -59.77 54.02 9.60
C ASP A 254 -59.29 54.19 11.04
N ASP A 255 -58.32 53.34 11.43
CA ASP A 255 -57.65 53.37 12.73
C ASP A 255 -56.54 54.44 12.79
N SER A 256 -56.52 55.38 11.83
CA SER A 256 -55.59 56.51 11.85
C SER A 256 -55.89 57.46 13.02
N ASP A 257 -54.83 57.89 13.72
CA ASP A 257 -54.92 58.83 14.83
C ASP A 257 -55.65 60.13 14.39
N PRO A 258 -56.56 60.68 15.22
CA PRO A 258 -57.23 61.94 14.91
C PRO A 258 -56.21 63.08 14.84
N PRO A 259 -56.38 64.06 13.93
CA PRO A 259 -55.46 65.18 13.82
C PRO A 259 -55.43 65.98 15.13
N GLU A 260 -54.21 66.23 15.64
CA GLU A 260 -53.99 67.08 16.82
C GLU A 260 -54.42 68.54 16.57
N PRO A 261 -54.89 69.26 17.61
CA PRO A 261 -55.37 70.63 17.53
C PRO A 261 -54.27 71.69 17.33
#